data_AF-A0A345R7K9-F1
#
_entry.id   AF-A0A345R7K9-F1
#
_cell.length_a   1.000
_cell.length_b   1.000
_cell.length_c   1.000
_cell.angle_alpha   90.00
_cell.angle_beta   90.00
_cell.angle_gamma   90.00
#
_symmetry.space_group_name_H-M   'P 1'
#
loop_
_entity.id
_entity.type
_entity.pdbx_description
1 polymer ?
#
loop_
_entity_poly.entity_id
_entity_poly.type
_entity_poly.pdbx_seq_one_letter_code
_entity_poly.pdbx_strand_id
1 'polypeptide(L)'
;MKRHLIATMILMVMMSSAAAADWSFNGQPNPNAFIQTGNMSLELQCDRVRFAPAGYEDSEDIAAKQGLSFRFMENGASEVGAFQAGSDNSDISIVDNYPVEVRFDDQADYDFVLDQIAKNAVLNLSMIDQDVSYGIFTLKGSGAAVRSLRAACTSDASSSQSMEAPEGIVYCGGGAVQRVIEYAIVGQPGDQWDAIVTVNGETIRAMTSYSFFGNSQPPAGFQVALLGEDRSEFLVFSDGGRNWIEFGDYTYEQCN
;
A
#
# COMPACT_ATOMS: atom_id res chain seq x y z
N MET A 1 -38.14 -8.95 -61.06
CA MET A 1 -38.10 -8.20 -59.79
C MET A 1 -37.90 -9.19 -58.65
N LYS A 2 -36.67 -9.37 -58.16
CA LYS A 2 -36.34 -10.21 -56.99
C LYS A 2 -35.58 -9.33 -56.00
N ARG A 3 -36.20 -9.02 -54.86
CA ARG A 3 -35.60 -8.26 -53.75
C ARG A 3 -34.84 -9.25 -52.87
N HIS A 4 -33.52 -9.12 -52.80
CA HIS A 4 -32.71 -9.81 -51.80
C HIS A 4 -32.70 -8.96 -50.52
N LEU A 5 -33.30 -9.52 -49.46
CA LEU A 5 -33.14 -9.03 -48.08
C LEU A 5 -31.77 -9.52 -47.58
N ILE A 6 -30.85 -8.59 -47.34
CA ILE A 6 -29.60 -8.85 -46.62
C ILE A 6 -29.89 -8.56 -45.14
N ALA A 7 -29.89 -9.62 -44.33
CA ALA A 7 -29.97 -9.51 -42.88
C ALA A 7 -28.56 -9.23 -42.33
N THR A 8 -28.35 -8.02 -41.83
CA THR A 8 -27.10 -7.61 -41.19
C THR A 8 -27.13 -8.08 -39.74
N MET A 9 -26.33 -9.10 -39.42
CA MET A 9 -26.14 -9.60 -38.06
C MET A 9 -25.10 -8.71 -37.37
N ILE A 10 -25.52 -7.88 -36.41
CA ILE A 10 -24.63 -7.04 -35.60
C ILE A 10 -24.04 -7.93 -34.50
N LEU A 11 -22.76 -8.27 -34.65
CA LEU A 11 -21.97 -8.96 -33.63
C LEU A 11 -21.52 -7.91 -32.59
N MET A 12 -22.19 -7.87 -31.44
CA MET A 12 -21.74 -7.09 -30.28
C MET A 12 -20.52 -7.79 -29.66
N VAL A 13 -19.32 -7.32 -30.00
CA VAL A 13 -18.11 -7.64 -29.25
C VAL A 13 -18.20 -6.89 -27.92
N MET A 14 -18.52 -7.59 -26.84
CA MET A 14 -18.34 -7.05 -25.50
C MET A 14 -16.83 -6.83 -25.29
N MET A 15 -16.38 -5.59 -25.41
CA MET A 15 -15.06 -5.20 -24.97
C MET A 15 -15.07 -5.21 -23.44
N SER A 16 -14.69 -6.36 -22.88
CA SER A 16 -14.19 -6.43 -21.52
C SER A 16 -12.89 -5.64 -21.50
N SER A 17 -12.95 -4.34 -21.19
CA SER A 17 -11.75 -3.58 -20.89
C SER A 17 -11.07 -4.26 -19.71
N ALA A 18 -9.99 -4.99 -19.96
CA ALA A 18 -9.04 -5.29 -18.90
C ALA A 18 -8.62 -3.93 -18.35
N ALA A 19 -8.94 -3.65 -17.08
CA ALA A 19 -8.37 -2.51 -16.40
C ALA A 19 -6.85 -2.68 -16.49
N ALA A 20 -6.20 -1.81 -17.25
CA ALA A 20 -4.74 -1.79 -17.28
C ALA A 20 -4.30 -1.49 -15.85
N ALA A 21 -3.46 -2.36 -15.29
CA ALA A 21 -2.80 -2.10 -14.03
C ALA A 21 -1.81 -0.94 -14.27
N ASP A 22 -2.23 0.28 -13.92
CA ASP A 22 -1.39 1.47 -14.03
C ASP A 22 -0.67 1.71 -12.70
N TRP A 23 0.58 2.12 -12.80
CA TRP A 23 1.37 2.54 -11.64
C TRP A 23 0.79 3.82 -11.04
N SER A 24 0.68 3.83 -9.71
CA SER A 24 0.27 4.97 -8.91
C SER A 24 1.40 5.40 -7.99
N PHE A 25 1.35 6.65 -7.52
CA PHE A 25 2.31 7.21 -6.58
C PHE A 25 1.56 8.04 -5.53
N ASN A 26 1.89 7.80 -4.25
CA ASN A 26 1.53 8.66 -3.14
C ASN A 26 2.79 9.29 -2.55
N GLY A 27 2.79 10.60 -2.33
CA GLY A 27 3.97 11.36 -1.95
C GLY A 27 4.16 11.59 -0.46
N GLN A 28 3.12 11.46 0.36
CA GLN A 28 3.14 11.76 1.80
C GLN A 28 2.10 10.89 2.53
N PRO A 29 2.31 10.43 3.78
CA PRO A 29 3.52 10.56 4.61
C PRO A 29 4.67 9.64 4.27
N ASN A 30 4.31 8.47 3.76
CA ASN A 30 5.26 7.44 3.41
C ASN A 30 5.22 7.37 1.90
N PRO A 31 6.19 8.01 1.20
CA PRO A 31 6.22 7.98 -0.25
C PRO A 31 6.16 6.53 -0.72
N ASN A 32 5.17 6.23 -1.55
CA ASN A 32 5.04 4.92 -2.13
C ASN A 32 4.67 4.97 -3.61
N ALA A 33 5.21 4.04 -4.36
CA ALA A 33 4.83 3.78 -5.74
C ALA A 33 4.29 2.36 -5.82
N PHE A 34 3.11 2.16 -6.39
CA PHE A 34 2.46 0.86 -6.33
C PHE A 34 1.72 0.50 -7.62
N ILE A 35 1.50 -0.80 -7.79
CA ILE A 35 0.69 -1.39 -8.84
C ILE A 35 -0.11 -2.58 -8.27
N GLN A 36 -1.32 -2.76 -8.79
CA GLN A 36 -2.15 -3.92 -8.47
C GLN A 36 -2.42 -4.74 -9.74
N THR A 37 -2.14 -6.04 -9.70
CA THR A 37 -2.44 -6.98 -10.79
C THR A 37 -3.34 -8.09 -10.25
N GLY A 38 -4.63 -8.05 -10.58
CA GLY A 38 -5.61 -8.98 -10.00
C GLY A 38 -5.73 -8.80 -8.49
N ASN A 39 -5.53 -9.86 -7.73
CA ASN A 39 -5.51 -9.88 -6.26
C ASN A 39 -4.11 -9.70 -5.66
N MET A 40 -3.09 -9.39 -6.47
CA MET A 40 -1.73 -9.13 -6.01
C MET A 40 -1.40 -7.64 -6.05
N SER A 41 -0.56 -7.18 -5.13
CA SER A 41 0.00 -5.82 -5.16
C SER A 41 1.51 -5.82 -4.98
N LEU A 42 2.15 -4.85 -5.63
CA LEU A 42 3.55 -4.51 -5.44
C LEU A 42 3.62 -3.04 -5.06
N GLU A 43 4.26 -2.75 -3.95
CA GLU A 43 4.48 -1.41 -3.43
C GLU A 43 5.98 -1.19 -3.18
N LEU A 44 6.47 -0.03 -3.60
CA LEU A 44 7.83 0.44 -3.44
C LEU A 44 7.80 1.62 -2.48
N GLN A 45 8.58 1.58 -1.42
CA GLN A 45 8.76 2.71 -0.48
C GLN A 45 10.23 3.19 -0.54
N CYS A 46 10.67 4.05 0.37
CA CYS A 46 12.02 4.63 0.28
C CYS A 46 13.18 3.63 0.49
N ASP A 47 12.94 2.56 1.24
CA ASP A 47 13.95 1.59 1.68
C ASP A 47 13.49 0.12 1.60
N ARG A 48 12.29 -0.13 1.07
CA ARG A 48 11.66 -1.46 1.08
C ARG A 48 10.69 -1.68 -0.07
N VAL A 49 10.46 -2.96 -0.36
CA VAL A 49 9.35 -3.43 -1.19
C VAL A 49 8.33 -4.12 -0.31
N ARG A 50 7.04 -3.90 -0.57
CA ARG A 50 5.94 -4.70 -0.03
C ARG A 50 5.24 -5.44 -1.15
N PHE A 51 5.11 -6.74 -1.00
CA PHE A 51 4.48 -7.61 -1.97
C PHE A 51 3.34 -8.38 -1.30
N ALA A 52 2.12 -8.19 -1.80
CA ALA A 52 0.97 -8.98 -1.42
C ALA A 52 0.73 -10.05 -2.50
N PRO A 53 1.06 -11.34 -2.25
CA PRO A 53 0.76 -12.42 -3.18
C PRO A 53 -0.74 -12.71 -3.26
N ALA A 54 -1.11 -13.63 -4.15
CA ALA A 54 -2.51 -13.99 -4.38
C ALA A 54 -3.13 -14.76 -3.20
N GLY A 55 -2.31 -15.48 -2.42
CA GLY A 55 -2.71 -16.21 -1.24
C GLY A 55 -1.73 -16.03 -0.09
N TYR A 56 -2.24 -16.09 1.14
CA TYR A 56 -1.42 -15.95 2.35
C TYR A 56 -0.37 -17.06 2.51
N GLU A 57 -0.65 -18.26 1.98
CA GLU A 57 0.30 -19.38 1.94
C GLU A 57 1.61 -19.05 1.22
N ASP A 58 1.56 -18.21 0.18
CA ASP A 58 2.75 -17.72 -0.50
C ASP A 58 3.54 -16.74 0.38
N SER A 59 2.86 -15.88 1.15
CA SER A 59 3.52 -14.99 2.12
C SER A 59 4.25 -15.78 3.21
N GLU A 60 3.59 -16.82 3.76
CA GLU A 60 4.20 -17.73 4.73
C GLU A 60 5.39 -18.47 4.15
N ASP A 61 5.28 -18.92 2.90
CA ASP A 61 6.36 -19.64 2.21
C ASP A 61 7.59 -18.74 1.98
N ILE A 62 7.39 -17.51 1.51
CA ILE A 62 8.46 -16.52 1.31
C ILE A 62 9.15 -16.19 2.64
N ALA A 63 8.37 -15.90 3.68
CA ALA A 63 8.89 -15.56 4.99
C ALA A 63 9.62 -16.74 5.65
N ALA A 64 9.09 -17.97 5.54
CA ALA A 64 9.72 -19.16 6.10
C ALA A 64 11.06 -19.48 5.41
N LYS A 65 11.16 -19.22 4.10
CA LYS A 65 12.38 -19.43 3.33
C LYS A 65 13.41 -18.31 3.50
N GLN A 66 13.01 -17.15 4.00
CA GLN A 66 13.86 -15.95 4.08
C GLN A 66 14.55 -15.68 2.73
N GLY A 67 13.78 -15.80 1.64
CA GLY A 67 14.34 -15.70 0.29
C GLY A 67 13.30 -15.33 -0.77
N LEU A 68 13.57 -14.25 -1.52
CA LEU A 68 12.77 -13.80 -2.65
C LEU A 68 13.66 -13.38 -3.83
N SER A 69 13.36 -13.92 -5.01
CA SER A 69 14.04 -13.61 -6.27
C SER A 69 13.22 -12.59 -7.07
N PHE A 70 13.80 -11.42 -7.31
CA PHE A 70 13.27 -10.37 -8.19
C PHE A 70 13.81 -10.60 -9.60
N ARG A 71 13.03 -11.23 -10.47
CA ARG A 71 13.45 -11.55 -11.85
C ARG A 71 12.89 -10.52 -12.83
N PHE A 72 13.78 -9.85 -13.56
CA PHE A 72 13.42 -8.78 -14.48
C PHE A 72 13.40 -9.27 -15.91
N MET A 73 12.33 -8.97 -16.64
CA MET A 73 12.11 -9.43 -18.01
C MET A 73 11.96 -8.25 -18.97
N GLU A 74 12.69 -8.25 -20.08
CA GLU A 74 12.67 -7.15 -21.08
C GLU A 74 11.39 -7.17 -21.93
N ASN A 75 10.82 -8.35 -22.21
CA ASN A 75 9.62 -8.52 -23.06
C ASN A 75 8.58 -9.47 -22.43
N GLY A 76 8.61 -9.63 -21.12
CA GLY A 76 7.75 -10.59 -20.39
C GLY A 76 8.12 -12.06 -20.54
N ALA A 77 9.08 -12.40 -21.41
CA ALA A 77 9.52 -13.77 -21.66
C ALA A 77 11.03 -13.99 -21.48
N SER A 78 11.86 -12.98 -21.76
CA SER A 78 13.32 -13.08 -21.62
C SER A 78 13.80 -12.41 -20.35
N GLU A 79 14.35 -13.20 -19.43
CA GLU A 79 15.04 -12.68 -18.25
C GLU A 79 16.32 -11.96 -18.68
N VAL A 80 16.48 -10.74 -18.18
CA VAL A 80 17.68 -9.91 -18.42
C VAL A 80 18.50 -9.68 -17.15
N GLY A 81 17.97 -10.11 -16.00
CA GLY A 81 18.69 -10.14 -14.74
C GLY A 81 17.77 -10.53 -13.58
N ALA A 82 18.38 -10.82 -12.44
CA ALA A 82 17.67 -11.07 -11.20
C ALA A 82 18.42 -10.45 -10.01
N PHE A 83 17.67 -10.09 -8.97
CA PHE A 83 18.21 -9.75 -7.64
C PHE A 83 17.70 -10.78 -6.63
N GLN A 84 18.61 -11.34 -5.83
CA GLN A 84 18.28 -12.29 -4.78
C GLN A 84 18.25 -11.55 -3.44
N ALA A 85 17.06 -11.43 -2.84
CA ALA A 85 16.89 -10.90 -1.51
C ALA A 85 16.81 -12.06 -0.52
N GLY A 86 17.70 -12.09 0.47
CA GLY A 86 17.65 -13.05 1.56
C GLY A 86 18.37 -12.50 2.79
N SER A 87 18.60 -13.36 3.80
CA SER A 87 19.17 -12.95 5.09
C SER A 87 20.56 -12.30 5.04
N ASP A 88 21.24 -12.38 3.90
CA ASP A 88 22.57 -11.79 3.71
C ASP A 88 22.53 -10.30 3.32
N ASN A 89 21.40 -9.82 2.79
CA ASN A 89 21.25 -8.46 2.27
C ASN A 89 19.88 -7.81 2.52
N SER A 90 18.97 -8.51 3.20
CA SER A 90 17.63 -8.04 3.47
C SER A 90 16.99 -8.73 4.66
N ASP A 91 16.03 -8.04 5.26
CA ASP A 91 15.09 -8.55 6.24
C ASP A 91 13.75 -8.82 5.54
N ILE A 92 13.26 -10.07 5.64
CA ILE A 92 12.03 -10.51 4.99
C ILE A 92 11.02 -10.91 6.06
N SER A 93 9.90 -10.20 6.13
CA SER A 93 8.86 -10.44 7.15
C SER A 93 7.46 -10.25 6.59
N ILE A 94 6.48 -10.87 7.23
CA ILE A 94 5.06 -10.57 6.96
C ILE A 94 4.68 -9.38 7.83
N VAL A 95 4.18 -8.32 7.19
CA VAL A 95 3.68 -7.10 7.84
C VAL A 95 2.18 -6.96 7.60
N ASP A 96 1.51 -6.08 8.34
CA ASP A 96 0.11 -5.67 8.12
C ASP A 96 -0.84 -6.85 7.85
N ASN A 97 -0.61 -7.97 8.56
CA ASN A 97 -1.36 -9.23 8.51
C ASN A 97 -1.45 -9.92 7.12
N TYR A 98 -0.67 -9.50 6.11
CA TYR A 98 -0.72 -10.13 4.79
C TYR A 98 0.50 -9.91 3.87
N PRO A 99 0.98 -8.68 3.60
CA PRO A 99 2.08 -8.49 2.65
C PRO A 99 3.43 -8.95 3.21
N VAL A 100 4.28 -9.45 2.32
CA VAL A 100 5.70 -9.64 2.59
C VAL A 100 6.41 -8.29 2.40
N GLU A 101 7.07 -7.82 3.45
CA GLU A 101 8.03 -6.72 3.40
C GLU A 101 9.44 -7.26 3.18
N VAL A 102 10.12 -6.74 2.16
CA VAL A 102 11.55 -6.93 1.93
C VAL A 102 12.23 -5.58 2.17
N ARG A 103 12.91 -5.47 3.31
CA ARG A 103 13.71 -4.30 3.67
C ARG A 103 15.18 -4.59 3.36
N PHE A 104 15.79 -3.75 2.55
CA PHE A 104 17.18 -3.95 2.09
C PHE A 104 18.16 -3.37 3.10
N ASP A 105 19.27 -4.07 3.34
CA ASP A 105 20.30 -3.61 4.28
C ASP A 105 21.16 -2.48 3.69
N ASP A 106 21.34 -2.48 2.37
CA ASP A 106 22.09 -1.47 1.62
C ASP A 106 21.17 -0.73 0.63
N GLN A 107 21.25 0.61 0.64
CA GLN A 107 20.52 1.47 -0.29
C GLN A 107 20.91 1.19 -1.75
N ALA A 108 22.17 0.82 -2.03
CA ALA A 108 22.64 0.55 -3.38
C ALA A 108 21.95 -0.69 -3.99
N ASP A 109 21.67 -1.69 -3.17
CA ASP A 109 20.93 -2.89 -3.56
C ASP A 109 19.48 -2.52 -3.91
N TYR A 110 18.85 -1.70 -3.06
CA TYR A 110 17.50 -1.24 -3.34
C TYR A 110 17.43 -0.32 -4.57
N ASP A 111 18.41 0.57 -4.74
CA ASP A 111 18.51 1.44 -5.91
C ASP A 111 18.64 0.63 -7.20
N PHE A 112 19.39 -0.49 -7.17
CA PHE A 112 19.46 -1.43 -8.28
C PHE A 112 18.09 -2.03 -8.59
N VAL A 113 17.35 -2.52 -7.59
CA VAL A 113 16.00 -3.07 -7.76
C VAL A 113 15.06 -2.02 -8.37
N LEU A 114 15.04 -0.79 -7.83
CA LEU A 114 14.25 0.32 -8.36
C LEU A 114 14.61 0.66 -9.82
N ASP A 115 15.91 0.67 -10.15
CA ASP A 115 16.40 0.90 -11.50
C ASP A 115 15.90 -0.16 -12.47
N GLN A 116 15.96 -1.42 -12.08
CA GLN A 116 15.47 -2.52 -12.91
C GLN A 116 13.95 -2.47 -13.06
N ILE A 117 13.21 -2.13 -12.00
CA ILE A 117 11.76 -1.93 -12.07
C ILE A 117 11.40 -0.80 -13.04
N ALA A 118 12.15 0.30 -13.03
CA ALA A 118 11.91 1.46 -13.90
C ALA A 118 12.24 1.21 -15.39
N LYS A 119 13.09 0.24 -15.69
CA LYS A 119 13.64 -0.01 -17.04
C LYS A 119 12.98 -1.19 -17.76
N ASN A 120 12.55 -2.22 -17.04
CA ASN A 120 12.10 -3.48 -17.62
C ASN A 120 10.60 -3.52 -17.86
N ALA A 121 10.13 -4.54 -18.57
CA ALA A 121 8.72 -4.69 -18.92
C ALA A 121 7.92 -5.49 -17.90
N VAL A 122 8.54 -6.49 -17.25
CA VAL A 122 7.88 -7.37 -16.29
C VAL A 122 8.82 -7.67 -15.11
N LEU A 123 8.25 -7.68 -13.91
CA LEU A 123 8.87 -8.26 -12.71
C LEU A 123 8.16 -9.58 -12.40
N ASN A 124 8.94 -10.64 -12.21
CA ASN A 124 8.49 -11.89 -11.63
C ASN A 124 9.12 -12.04 -10.24
N LEU A 125 8.29 -12.01 -9.21
CA LEU A 125 8.68 -12.35 -7.85
C LEU A 125 8.55 -13.86 -7.68
N SER A 126 9.67 -14.51 -7.38
CA SER A 126 9.77 -15.97 -7.39
C SER A 126 10.61 -16.48 -6.23
N MET A 127 10.52 -17.77 -5.99
CA MET A 127 11.36 -18.46 -5.03
C MET A 127 12.83 -18.41 -5.46
N ILE A 128 13.75 -18.27 -4.51
CA ILE A 128 15.18 -18.37 -4.77
C ILE A 128 15.52 -19.75 -5.36
N ASP A 129 16.40 -19.74 -6.37
CA ASP A 129 16.94 -20.93 -7.05
C ASP A 129 15.90 -21.87 -7.68
N GLN A 130 14.65 -21.44 -7.82
CA GLN A 130 13.55 -22.25 -8.37
C GLN A 130 12.65 -21.44 -9.30
N ASP A 131 12.01 -22.11 -10.27
CA ASP A 131 11.08 -21.49 -11.21
C ASP A 131 9.65 -21.35 -10.65
N VAL A 132 9.50 -21.25 -9.32
CA VAL A 132 8.19 -21.07 -8.66
C VAL A 132 7.90 -19.57 -8.57
N SER A 133 6.89 -19.13 -9.33
CA SER A 133 6.42 -17.74 -9.34
C SER A 133 5.41 -17.50 -8.23
N TYR A 134 5.65 -16.50 -7.39
CA TYR A 134 4.67 -15.98 -6.43
C TYR A 134 3.83 -14.84 -7.02
N GLY A 135 4.38 -14.07 -7.97
CA GLY A 135 3.63 -12.99 -8.61
C GLY A 135 4.33 -12.37 -9.81
N ILE A 136 3.54 -11.96 -10.80
CA ILE A 136 4.02 -11.33 -12.04
C ILE A 136 3.36 -9.97 -12.21
N PHE A 137 4.17 -8.94 -12.40
CA PHE A 137 3.73 -7.55 -12.55
C PHE A 137 4.19 -6.96 -13.87
N THR A 138 3.27 -6.30 -14.57
CA THR A 138 3.65 -5.41 -15.68
C THR A 138 4.29 -4.14 -15.11
N LEU A 139 5.41 -3.73 -15.69
CA LEU A 139 6.17 -2.57 -15.26
C LEU A 139 5.93 -1.36 -16.17
N LYS A 140 4.96 -1.43 -17.08
CA LYS A 140 4.59 -0.29 -17.92
C LYS A 140 4.15 0.88 -17.02
N GLY A 141 4.87 2.00 -17.09
CA GLY A 141 4.61 3.20 -16.30
C GLY A 141 5.40 3.29 -14.99
N SER A 142 6.08 2.23 -14.57
CA SER A 142 6.88 2.19 -13.33
C SER A 142 7.93 3.28 -13.29
N GLY A 143 8.59 3.57 -14.42
CA GLY A 143 9.66 4.57 -14.46
C GLY A 143 9.20 5.98 -14.06
N ALA A 144 7.94 6.35 -14.28
CA ALA A 144 7.41 7.62 -13.78
C ALA A 144 7.17 7.57 -12.26
N ALA A 145 6.58 6.49 -11.76
CA ALA A 145 6.30 6.30 -10.35
C ALA A 145 7.59 6.19 -9.50
N VAL A 146 8.60 5.45 -9.96
CA VAL A 146 9.93 5.34 -9.33
C VAL A 146 10.64 6.70 -9.27
N ARG A 147 10.52 7.53 -10.33
CA ARG A 147 11.09 8.89 -10.29
C ARG A 147 10.41 9.76 -9.23
N SER A 148 9.08 9.70 -9.14
CA SER A 148 8.32 10.44 -8.12
C SER A 148 8.69 9.96 -6.71
N LEU A 149 8.79 8.65 -6.52
CA LEU A 149 9.23 8.02 -5.27
C LEU A 149 10.60 8.54 -4.84
N ARG A 150 11.60 8.45 -5.72
CA ARG A 150 12.95 8.94 -5.42
C ARG A 150 12.98 10.41 -5.08
N ALA A 151 12.24 11.24 -5.82
CA ALA A 151 12.15 12.67 -5.54
C ALA A 151 11.62 12.93 -4.12
N ALA A 152 10.53 12.24 -3.73
CA ALA A 152 9.98 12.35 -2.39
C ALA A 152 10.95 11.84 -1.31
N CYS A 153 11.56 10.68 -1.48
CA CYS A 153 12.51 10.11 -0.52
C CYS A 153 13.79 10.94 -0.34
N THR A 154 14.18 11.74 -1.34
CA THR A 154 15.33 12.67 -1.22
C THR A 154 14.98 14.02 -0.60
N SER A 155 13.68 14.35 -0.49
CA SER A 155 13.21 15.65 0.01
C SER A 155 13.21 15.73 1.55
N ASP A 156 13.49 14.63 2.26
CA ASP A 156 13.53 14.54 3.72
C ASP A 156 14.82 15.04 4.38
N ALA A 157 15.76 15.61 3.61
CA ALA A 157 16.79 16.46 4.19
C ALA A 157 16.20 17.85 4.51
N SER A 158 15.53 17.95 5.66
CA SER A 158 15.16 19.19 6.35
C SER A 158 13.88 19.91 5.88
N SER A 159 12.76 19.53 6.49
CA SER A 159 11.82 20.54 6.98
C SER A 159 11.33 20.19 8.38
N SER A 160 12.06 20.69 9.38
CA SER A 160 11.45 21.09 10.65
C SER A 160 10.47 22.22 10.36
N GLN A 161 9.25 21.89 9.91
CA GLN A 161 8.16 22.83 10.04
C GLN A 161 7.81 22.88 11.52
N SER A 162 7.86 24.08 12.09
CA SER A 162 7.40 24.38 13.43
C SER A 162 6.01 23.77 13.62
N MET A 163 5.91 22.74 14.45
CA MET A 163 4.64 22.15 14.88
C MET A 163 3.78 23.27 15.47
N GLU A 164 2.73 23.64 14.77
CA GLU A 164 1.63 24.41 15.34
C GLU A 164 0.95 23.53 16.41
N ALA A 165 0.51 24.15 17.50
CA ALA A 165 -0.03 23.41 18.63
C ALA A 165 -1.29 22.62 18.21
N PRO A 166 -1.47 21.38 18.68
CA PRO A 166 -2.66 20.57 18.35
C PRO A 166 -3.95 21.28 18.74
N GLU A 167 -4.89 21.44 17.82
CA GLU A 167 -6.24 21.94 18.10
C GLU A 167 -7.26 20.80 18.42
N GLY A 168 -6.80 19.55 18.53
CA GLY A 168 -7.63 18.34 18.69
C GLY A 168 -7.22 17.38 19.81
N ILE A 169 -7.95 16.26 19.92
CA ILE A 169 -7.60 15.16 20.84
C ILE A 169 -6.39 14.42 20.26
N VAL A 170 -5.37 14.21 21.10
CA VAL A 170 -4.09 13.61 20.70
C VAL A 170 -3.97 12.22 21.32
N TYR A 171 -3.57 11.25 20.51
CA TYR A 171 -3.30 9.88 20.90
C TYR A 171 -1.82 9.55 20.69
N CYS A 172 -1.19 8.99 21.70
CA CYS A 172 0.23 8.66 21.70
C CYS A 172 0.42 7.18 22.04
N GLY A 173 1.44 6.53 21.47
CA GLY A 173 1.80 5.17 21.86
C GLY A 173 2.03 4.27 20.67
N GLY A 174 1.56 3.02 20.73
CA GLY A 174 1.78 2.00 19.71
C GLY A 174 2.94 1.03 20.02
N GLY A 175 3.42 0.96 21.26
CA GLY A 175 4.43 -0.01 21.67
C GLY A 175 5.72 0.07 20.84
N ALA A 176 5.96 -0.93 19.98
CA ALA A 176 7.11 -0.99 19.08
C ALA A 176 7.08 0.08 17.97
N VAL A 177 5.92 0.70 17.70
CA VAL A 177 5.79 1.76 16.71
C VAL A 177 5.18 3.01 17.33
N GLN A 178 6.05 3.92 17.76
CA GLN A 178 5.63 5.17 18.37
C GLN A 178 5.03 6.12 17.34
N ARG A 179 3.77 6.53 17.55
CA ARG A 179 3.11 7.57 16.76
C ARG A 179 2.35 8.54 17.65
N VAL A 180 2.16 9.74 17.13
CA VAL A 180 1.23 10.77 17.60
C VAL A 180 0.12 10.85 16.57
N ILE A 181 -1.13 10.64 16.98
CA ILE A 181 -2.29 10.65 16.10
C ILE A 181 -3.28 11.69 16.61
N GLU A 182 -3.75 12.53 15.71
CA GLU A 182 -4.79 13.53 15.96
C GLU A 182 -5.89 13.34 14.93
N TYR A 183 -7.12 13.68 15.28
CA TYR A 183 -8.18 13.76 14.28
C TYR A 183 -9.13 14.92 14.58
N ALA A 184 -9.76 15.43 13.52
CA ALA A 184 -10.81 16.43 13.62
C ALA A 184 -11.92 16.10 12.61
N ILE A 185 -13.17 16.27 13.03
CA ILE A 185 -14.33 16.21 12.14
C ILE A 185 -14.54 17.64 11.64
N VAL A 186 -14.27 17.88 10.35
CA VAL A 186 -14.17 19.21 9.74
C VAL A 186 -15.26 19.52 8.71
N GLY A 187 -16.01 18.51 8.26
CA GLY A 187 -17.10 18.66 7.29
C GLY A 187 -18.51 18.62 7.90
N GLN A 188 -19.53 18.81 7.07
CA GLN A 188 -20.92 18.55 7.50
C GLN A 188 -21.22 17.04 7.39
N PRO A 189 -22.06 16.48 8.28
CA PRO A 189 -22.45 15.08 8.19
C PRO A 189 -23.04 14.76 6.81
N GLY A 190 -22.37 13.90 6.04
CA GLY A 190 -22.77 13.51 4.68
C GLY A 190 -21.84 13.98 3.56
N ASP A 191 -20.86 14.85 3.84
CA ASP A 191 -19.74 15.08 2.92
C ASP A 191 -18.85 13.83 2.88
N GLN A 192 -18.34 13.47 1.69
CA GLN A 192 -17.51 12.28 1.52
C GLN A 192 -16.20 12.34 2.32
N TRP A 193 -15.70 13.55 2.63
CA TRP A 193 -14.47 13.78 3.37
C TRP A 193 -14.78 14.74 4.52
N ASP A 194 -15.48 14.24 5.54
CA ASP A 194 -15.95 15.02 6.69
C ASP A 194 -15.00 14.99 7.89
N ALA A 195 -13.86 14.30 7.79
CA ALA A 195 -12.82 14.26 8.80
C ALA A 195 -11.42 14.44 8.21
N ILE A 196 -10.48 14.78 9.09
CA ILE A 196 -9.05 14.74 8.84
C ILE A 196 -8.39 13.94 9.96
N VAL A 197 -7.34 13.19 9.63
CA VAL A 197 -6.49 12.48 10.58
C VAL A 197 -5.07 12.94 10.35
N THR A 198 -4.39 13.36 11.41
CA THR A 198 -2.98 13.75 11.38
C THR A 198 -2.16 12.70 12.11
N VAL A 199 -1.23 12.04 11.42
CA VAL A 199 -0.31 11.06 12.02
C VAL A 199 1.10 11.61 11.95
N ASN A 200 1.76 11.79 13.10
CA ASN A 200 3.09 12.37 13.23
C ASN A 200 3.25 13.74 12.53
N GLY A 201 2.20 14.57 12.56
CA GLY A 201 2.17 15.89 11.91
C GLY A 201 1.67 15.88 10.47
N GLU A 202 1.31 14.71 9.92
CA GLU A 202 0.87 14.58 8.53
C GLU A 202 -0.61 14.31 8.38
N THR A 203 -1.32 15.22 7.71
CA THR A 203 -2.78 15.20 7.59
C THR A 203 -3.26 14.49 6.33
N ILE A 204 -4.11 13.49 6.52
CA ILE A 204 -4.91 12.88 5.46
C ILE A 204 -6.38 13.23 5.63
N ARG A 205 -7.12 13.29 4.52
CA ARG A 205 -8.58 13.37 4.56
C ARG A 205 -9.15 12.00 4.88
N ALA A 206 -10.20 11.98 5.68
CA ALA A 206 -10.92 10.79 6.06
C ALA A 206 -12.43 11.01 5.99
N MET A 207 -13.16 9.91 5.87
CA MET A 207 -14.61 9.87 6.01
C MET A 207 -14.96 9.22 7.35
N THR A 208 -15.92 9.78 8.07
CA THR A 208 -16.47 9.15 9.28
C THR A 208 -17.42 8.01 8.91
N SER A 209 -17.30 6.89 9.62
CA SER A 209 -18.20 5.75 9.50
C SER A 209 -18.62 5.26 10.88
N TYR A 210 -19.83 5.63 11.28
CA TYR A 210 -20.45 5.19 12.54
C TYR A 210 -21.02 3.77 12.44
N SER A 211 -21.27 3.28 11.22
CA SER A 211 -21.80 1.94 10.95
C SER A 211 -20.75 1.00 10.36
N PHE A 212 -19.48 1.18 10.72
CA PHE A 212 -18.34 0.40 10.21
C PHE A 212 -18.55 -1.12 10.35
N PHE A 213 -19.10 -1.57 11.48
CA PHE A 213 -19.36 -3.00 11.75
C PHE A 213 -20.65 -3.52 11.10
N GLY A 214 -21.40 -2.68 10.38
CA GLY A 214 -22.64 -3.06 9.72
C GLY A 214 -23.68 -3.65 10.68
N ASN A 215 -24.03 -4.92 10.47
CA ASN A 215 -25.00 -5.65 11.30
C ASN A 215 -24.37 -6.39 12.49
N SER A 216 -23.04 -6.37 12.61
CA SER A 216 -22.32 -6.95 13.74
C SER A 216 -22.36 -6.01 14.94
N GLN A 217 -22.42 -6.58 16.14
CA GLN A 217 -22.28 -5.80 17.37
C GLN A 217 -20.86 -5.19 17.40
N PRO A 218 -20.71 -3.85 17.42
CA PRO A 218 -19.39 -3.23 17.52
C PRO A 218 -18.74 -3.57 18.86
N PRO A 219 -17.38 -3.59 18.93
CA PRO A 219 -16.67 -3.75 20.19
C PRO A 219 -17.08 -2.68 21.20
N ALA A 220 -16.94 -3.01 22.49
CA ALA A 220 -17.26 -2.07 23.56
C ALA A 220 -16.45 -0.77 23.42
N GLY A 221 -17.15 0.35 23.56
CA GLY A 221 -16.54 1.67 23.47
C GLY A 221 -16.35 2.24 22.07
N PHE A 222 -16.63 1.49 20.99
CA PHE A 222 -16.48 2.01 19.63
C PHE A 222 -17.33 3.29 19.43
N GLN A 223 -16.69 4.34 18.90
CA GLN A 223 -17.32 5.63 18.62
C GLN A 223 -17.50 5.85 17.13
N VAL A 224 -16.39 5.76 16.37
CA VAL A 224 -16.36 6.10 14.95
C VAL A 224 -15.15 5.45 14.29
N ALA A 225 -15.30 5.04 13.03
CA ALA A 225 -14.18 4.71 12.15
C ALA A 225 -13.85 5.91 11.26
N LEU A 226 -12.58 6.21 11.08
CA LEU A 226 -12.07 7.23 10.17
C LEU A 226 -11.41 6.51 9.00
N LEU A 227 -12.00 6.64 7.82
CA LEU A 227 -11.58 5.94 6.60
C LEU A 227 -10.79 6.91 5.73
N GLY A 228 -9.46 6.80 5.78
CA GLY A 228 -8.52 7.63 5.05
C GLY A 228 -8.63 7.49 3.53
N GLU A 229 -8.31 8.55 2.80
CA GLU A 229 -8.27 8.52 1.33
C GLU A 229 -7.20 7.58 0.77
N ASP A 230 -6.19 7.28 1.58
CA ASP A 230 -5.12 6.31 1.37
C ASP A 230 -5.53 4.86 1.75
N ARG A 231 -6.79 4.65 2.14
CA ARG A 231 -7.36 3.40 2.68
C ARG A 231 -6.87 3.04 4.09
N SER A 232 -6.23 3.97 4.81
CA SER A 232 -5.96 3.80 6.23
C SER A 232 -7.28 3.75 7.01
N GLU A 233 -7.35 2.86 7.99
CA GLU A 233 -8.53 2.73 8.86
C GLU A 233 -8.12 3.02 10.30
N PHE A 234 -8.79 4.00 10.92
CA PHE A 234 -8.59 4.33 12.32
C PHE A 234 -9.89 4.09 13.08
N LEU A 235 -9.84 3.31 14.14
CA LEU A 235 -11.00 3.01 14.96
C LEU A 235 -10.87 3.76 16.29
N VAL A 236 -11.81 4.66 16.57
CA VAL A 236 -11.81 5.48 17.78
C VAL A 236 -12.72 4.85 18.83
N PHE A 237 -12.23 4.76 20.06
CA PHE A 237 -12.94 4.16 21.18
C PHE A 237 -12.93 5.05 22.43
N SER A 238 -13.99 4.90 23.22
CA SER A 238 -14.14 5.46 24.57
C SER A 238 -14.91 4.48 25.44
N ASP A 239 -14.26 3.90 26.45
CA ASP A 239 -14.89 3.00 27.42
C ASP A 239 -14.24 3.13 28.80
N GLY A 240 -15.06 3.11 29.86
CA GLY A 240 -14.58 3.10 31.24
C GLY A 240 -13.65 4.27 31.62
N GLY A 241 -13.77 5.42 30.95
CA GLY A 241 -12.88 6.58 31.16
C GLY A 241 -11.53 6.48 30.44
N ARG A 242 -11.34 5.48 29.59
CA ARG A 242 -10.20 5.34 28.67
C ARG A 242 -10.62 5.71 27.27
N ASN A 243 -9.77 6.47 26.58
CA ASN A 243 -9.96 6.84 25.19
C ASN A 243 -8.73 6.38 24.41
N TRP A 244 -8.94 5.62 23.34
CA TRP A 244 -7.86 5.14 22.50
C TRP A 244 -8.27 5.14 21.03
N ILE A 245 -7.26 5.12 20.18
CA ILE A 245 -7.41 4.89 18.75
C ILE A 245 -6.63 3.64 18.37
N GLU A 246 -7.23 2.80 17.54
CA GLU A 246 -6.56 1.66 16.92
C GLU A 246 -6.20 2.02 15.49
N PHE A 247 -4.95 1.76 15.14
CA PHE A 247 -4.42 1.95 13.78
C PHE A 247 -3.47 0.79 13.46
N GLY A 248 -3.91 -0.07 12.54
CA GLY A 248 -3.33 -1.41 12.37
C GLY A 248 -3.50 -2.24 13.64
N ASP A 249 -2.47 -3.01 14.00
CA ASP A 249 -2.46 -3.87 15.20
C ASP A 249 -2.14 -3.11 16.51
N TYR A 250 -2.04 -1.79 16.43
CA TYR A 250 -1.52 -0.97 17.52
C TYR A 250 -2.61 -0.10 18.15
N THR A 251 -2.56 -0.03 19.47
CA THR A 251 -3.38 0.85 20.30
C THR A 251 -2.58 2.08 20.72
N TYR A 252 -3.17 3.26 20.55
CA TYR A 252 -2.62 4.55 20.96
C TYR A 252 -3.58 5.19 21.95
N GLU A 253 -3.07 5.52 23.14
CA GLU A 253 -3.88 6.04 24.25
C GLU A 253 -3.92 7.57 24.17
N GLN A 254 -5.05 8.17 24.56
CA GLN A 254 -5.14 9.63 24.64
C GLN A 254 -4.07 10.17 25.61
N CYS A 255 -3.33 11.18 25.17
CA CYS A 255 -2.16 11.71 25.89
C CYS A 255 -2.23 13.21 26.20
N ASN A 256 -3.37 13.87 25.91
CA ASN A 256 -3.64 15.27 26.29
C ASN A 256 -4.93 15.45 27.09
#